data_AF-A0A4R8CK20-F1
#
_entry.id   AF-A0A4R8CK20-F1
#
_cell.length_a   1.000
_cell.length_b   1.000
_cell.length_c   1.000
_cell.angle_alpha   90.00
_cell.angle_beta   90.00
_cell.angle_gamma   90.00
#
_symmetry.space_group_name_H-M   'P 1'
#
loop_
_entity.id
_entity.type
_entity.pdbx_description
1 polymer ?
#
loop_
_entity_poly.entity_id
_entity_poly.type
_entity_poly.pdbx_seq_one_letter_code
_entity_poly.pdbx_strand_id
1 'polypeptide(L)' 'MPGTSANVKNEKQYEALKDKGMSKQRAAKIANSPKSSEHGGKQSGKGGNSSQGGTTAQKKKAGRKGGKAASKS' A
#
# COMPACT_ATOMS: atom_id res chain seq x y z
N MET A 1 -16.35 -3.70 -26.42
CA MET A 1 -15.92 -3.30 -25.06
C MET A 1 -14.83 -2.25 -25.23
N PRO A 2 -15.04 -0.99 -24.82
CA PRO A 2 -14.06 0.08 -25.07
C PRO A 2 -12.74 -0.25 -24.36
N GLY A 3 -11.63 0.08 -25.05
CA GLY A 3 -10.28 -0.42 -24.83
C GLY A 3 -9.79 -0.41 -23.38
N THR A 4 -9.38 -1.59 -22.92
CA THR A 4 -8.69 -1.85 -21.65
C THR A 4 -7.22 -1.40 -21.69
N SER A 5 -6.91 -0.23 -22.27
CA SER A 5 -5.69 0.46 -21.87
C SER A 5 -5.95 0.93 -20.45
N ALA A 6 -5.11 0.50 -19.50
CA ALA A 6 -5.22 0.98 -18.13
C ALA A 6 -5.19 2.52 -18.20
N ASN A 7 -6.33 3.18 -17.93
CA ASN A 7 -6.46 4.63 -17.92
C ASN A 7 -5.65 5.16 -16.74
N VAL A 8 -4.33 5.15 -16.90
CA VAL A 8 -3.34 5.56 -15.92
C VAL A 8 -3.08 7.04 -16.19
N LYS A 9 -3.59 7.90 -15.31
CA LYS A 9 -3.47 9.36 -15.42
C LYS A 9 -2.03 9.84 -15.29
N ASN A 10 -1.16 9.08 -14.62
CA ASN A 10 0.25 9.40 -14.44
C ASN A 10 1.16 8.20 -14.78
N GLU A 11 1.47 8.05 -16.06
CA GLU A 11 2.27 6.94 -16.59
C GLU A 11 3.70 6.90 -16.02
N LYS A 12 4.34 8.06 -15.87
CA LYS A 12 5.70 8.16 -15.30
C LYS A 12 5.74 7.59 -13.88
N GLN A 13 4.75 7.92 -13.05
CA GLN A 13 4.65 7.40 -11.70
C GLN A 13 4.33 5.91 -11.69
N TYR A 14 3.48 5.43 -12.62
CA TYR A 14 3.15 4.01 -12.74
C TYR A 14 4.37 3.14 -13.08
N GLU A 15 5.17 3.54 -14.08
CA GLU A 15 6.40 2.82 -14.44
C GLU A 15 7.41 2.86 -13.30
N ALA A 16 7.65 4.03 -12.69
CA ALA A 16 8.55 4.14 -11.53
C ALA A 16 8.09 3.29 -10.32
N LEU A 17 6.79 3.04 -10.15
CA LEU A 17 6.27 2.14 -9.12
C LEU A 17 6.45 0.66 -9.50
N LYS A 18 6.30 0.31 -10.78
CA LYS A 18 6.59 -1.04 -11.27
C LYS A 18 8.06 -1.40 -11.13
N ASP A 19 8.96 -0.47 -11.48
CA ASP A 19 10.40 -0.66 -11.34
C ASP A 19 10.82 -0.88 -9.88
N LYS A 20 10.06 -0.30 -8.94
CA LYS A 20 10.20 -0.56 -7.50
C LYS A 20 9.62 -1.90 -7.04
N GLY A 21 9.17 -2.75 -7.95
CA GLY A 21 8.59 -4.07 -7.66
C GLY A 21 7.12 -4.04 -7.25
N MET A 22 6.40 -2.94 -7.49
CA MET A 22 4.98 -2.85 -7.17
C MET A 22 4.12 -3.56 -8.22
N SER A 23 3.04 -4.23 -7.78
CA SER A 23 2.11 -4.87 -8.72
C SER A 23 1.41 -3.85 -9.60
N LYS A 24 1.11 -4.23 -10.86
CA LYS A 24 0.43 -3.38 -11.85
C LYS A 24 -0.84 -2.72 -11.29
N GLN A 25 -1.66 -3.50 -10.58
CA GLN A 25 -2.91 -2.99 -10.00
C GLN A 25 -2.66 -1.94 -8.90
N ARG A 26 -1.64 -2.12 -8.05
CA ARG A 26 -1.34 -1.18 -6.97
C ARG A 26 -0.67 0.08 -7.51
N ALA A 27 0.23 -0.05 -8.50
CA ALA A 27 0.83 1.07 -9.20
C ALA A 27 -0.23 1.92 -9.90
N ALA A 28 -1.17 1.30 -10.62
CA ALA A 28 -2.24 2.02 -11.33
C ALA A 28 -3.15 2.80 -10.37
N LYS A 29 -3.49 2.23 -9.21
CA LYS A 29 -4.29 2.93 -8.17
C LYS A 29 -3.60 4.18 -7.64
N ILE A 30 -2.29 4.11 -7.41
CA ILE A 30 -1.49 5.24 -6.90
C ILE A 30 -1.35 6.31 -7.99
N ALA A 31 -0.99 5.91 -9.21
CA ALA A 31 -0.84 6.80 -10.35
C ALA A 31 -2.15 7.50 -10.76
N ASN A 32 -3.31 6.88 -10.49
CA ASN A 32 -4.63 7.47 -10.72
C ASN A 32 -5.13 8.36 -9.58
N SER A 33 -4.44 8.37 -8.44
CA SER A 33 -4.82 9.14 -7.26
C SER A 33 -3.80 10.26 -7.01
N PRO A 34 -4.09 11.49 -7.44
CA PRO A 34 -3.15 12.62 -7.36
C PRO A 34 -2.81 13.02 -5.90
N LYS A 35 -3.66 12.67 -4.93
CA LYS A 35 -3.43 12.92 -3.50
C LYS A 35 -2.85 11.70 -2.76
N SER A 36 -2.40 10.66 -3.47
CA SER A 36 -1.90 9.42 -2.85
C SER A 36 -0.74 9.65 -1.87
N SER A 37 0.20 10.55 -2.21
CA SER A 37 1.32 10.92 -1.32
C SER A 37 0.83 11.61 -0.03
N GLU A 38 -0.14 12.52 -0.15
CA GLU A 38 -0.71 13.25 0.98
C GLU A 38 -1.57 12.35 1.87
N HIS A 39 -2.42 11.50 1.28
CA HIS A 39 -3.21 10.52 2.01
C HIS A 39 -2.34 9.46 2.69
N GLY A 40 -1.27 9.01 2.04
CA GLY A 40 -0.30 8.08 2.61
C GLY A 40 0.40 8.67 3.84
N GLY A 41 0.93 9.89 3.73
CA GLY A 41 1.58 10.57 4.86
C GLY A 41 0.61 10.91 6.01
N LYS A 42 -0.62 11.34 5.68
CA LYS A 42 -1.69 11.57 6.68
C LYS A 42 -2.07 10.30 7.42
N GLN A 43 -2.10 9.15 6.75
CA GLN A 43 -2.32 7.84 7.37
C GLN A 43 -1.13 7.41 8.25
N SER A 44 0.11 7.68 7.84
CA SER A 44 1.31 7.33 8.63
C SER A 44 1.34 8.02 10.00
N GLY A 45 0.72 9.19 10.16
CA GLY A 45 0.66 9.93 11.43
C GLY A 45 -0.64 9.74 12.24
N LYS A 46 -1.69 9.14 11.66
CA LYS A 46 -3.00 9.00 12.30
C LYS A 46 -3.30 7.54 12.61
N GLY A 47 -2.89 7.09 13.80
CA GLY A 47 -3.56 5.96 14.46
C GLY A 47 -3.00 4.56 14.22
N GLY A 48 -1.69 4.38 14.34
CA GLY A 48 -1.14 3.09 14.76
C GLY A 48 -1.10 3.02 16.27
N ASN A 49 -1.75 2.04 16.91
CA ASN A 49 -1.45 1.69 18.31
C ASN A 49 0.09 1.60 18.43
N SER A 50 0.70 2.26 19.42
CA SER A 50 2.17 2.24 19.60
C SER A 50 2.71 0.80 19.72
N SER A 51 1.87 -0.15 20.13
CA SER A 51 2.15 -1.60 20.14
C SER A 51 2.18 -2.26 18.75
N GLN A 52 1.64 -1.60 17.72
CA GLN A 52 1.55 -2.07 16.33
C GLN A 52 2.73 -1.68 15.43
N GLY A 53 3.75 -1.02 15.97
CA GLY A 53 4.97 -0.70 15.22
C GLY A 53 5.65 -1.93 14.61
N GLY A 54 6.21 -1.75 13.41
CA GLY A 54 6.99 -2.76 12.67
C GLY A 54 6.17 -3.66 11.73
N THR A 55 6.84 -4.15 10.69
CA THR A 55 6.27 -5.11 9.74
C THR A 55 5.96 -6.46 10.43
N THR A 56 5.08 -7.25 9.83
CA THR A 56 4.82 -8.63 10.29
C THR A 56 6.11 -9.44 10.39
N ALA A 57 7.06 -9.22 9.48
CA ALA A 57 8.37 -9.86 9.50
C ALA A 57 9.21 -9.43 10.71
N GLN A 58 9.26 -8.13 11.03
CA GLN A 58 9.94 -7.61 12.23
C GLN A 58 9.31 -8.16 13.51
N LYS A 59 7.98 -8.23 13.58
CA LYS A 59 7.26 -8.81 14.72
C LYS A 59 7.52 -10.31 14.87
N LYS A 60 7.55 -11.05 13.76
CA LYS A 60 7.90 -12.47 13.73
C LYS A 60 9.35 -12.71 14.18
N LYS A 61 10.31 -11.89 13.71
CA LYS A 61 11.71 -11.94 14.14
C LYS A 61 11.88 -11.63 15.63
N ALA A 62 11.05 -10.74 16.18
CA ALA A 62 11.02 -10.41 17.60
C ALA A 62 10.29 -11.45 18.48
N GLY A 63 9.93 -12.62 17.94
CA GLY A 63 9.27 -13.69 18.71
C GLY A 63 7.81 -13.41 19.08
N ARG A 64 7.20 -12.33 18.56
CA ARG A 64 5.78 -12.04 18.82
C ARG A 64 4.94 -13.04 18.03
N LYS A 65 4.28 -13.97 18.73
CA LYS A 65 3.23 -14.83 18.13
C LYS A 65 2.16 -13.91 17.53
N GLY A 66 1.84 -14.12 16.26
CA GLY A 66 0.93 -13.26 15.49
C GLY A 66 -0.38 -13.01 16.24
N GLY A 67 -0.92 -11.79 16.11
CA GLY A 67 -2.18 -11.41 16.76
C GLY A 67 -3.33 -12.32 16.33
N LYS A 68 -4.39 -12.38 17.17
CA LYS A 68 -5.61 -13.14 16.88
C LYS A 68 -6.09 -12.84 15.46
N ALA A 69 -6.46 -13.90 14.72
CA ALA A 69 -7.01 -13.78 13.38
C ALA A 69 -8.15 -12.75 13.39
N ALA A 70 -8.14 -11.83 12.42
CA ALA A 70 -9.22 -10.87 12.26
C ALA A 70 -10.55 -11.63 12.19
N SER A 71 -11.50 -11.27 13.04
CA SER A 71 -12.85 -11.84 13.01
C SER A 71 -13.42 -11.64 11.62
N LYS A 72 -13.70 -12.75 10.94
CA LYS A 72 -14.38 -12.77 9.66
C LYS A 72 -15.86 -12.51 9.97
N SER A 73 -16.31 -11.27 9.80
CA SER A 73 -17.74 -10.92 9.74
C SER A 73 -18.26 -11.17 8.34
#